data_AF-A0A1Y2SE17-F1
#
_entry.id   AF-A0A1Y2SE17-F1
#
_cell.length_a   1.000
_cell.length_b   1.000
_cell.length_c   1.000
_cell.angle_alpha   90.00
_cell.angle_beta   90.00
_cell.angle_gamma   90.00
#
_symmetry.space_group_name_H-M   'P 1'
#
loop_
_entity.id
_entity.type
_entity.pdbx_description
1 polymer ?
#
loop_
_entity_poly.entity_id
_entity_poly.type
_entity_poly.pdbx_seq_one_letter_code
_entity_poly.pdbx_strand_id
1 'polypeptide(L)'
;MPFDDLETKRLLLKKLAYGDAIQIQQKFPHWDIVKYLDSRAVSWPYPDDGAEYFVKKVAFPAIQSGKAWIWSIRVKNHPDELIGMIGLYDKPDNNRGFWLSLEY
;
A
#
# COMPACT_ATOMS: atom_id res chain seq x y z
N MET A 1 12.15 12.55 -3.67
CA MET A 1 12.53 13.07 -2.33
C MET A 1 12.56 11.90 -1.35
N PRO A 2 13.56 11.80 -0.46
CA PRO A 2 13.47 10.87 0.65
C PRO A 2 12.33 11.28 1.58
N PHE A 3 11.60 10.29 2.11
CA PHE A 3 10.63 10.47 3.19
C PHE A 3 10.89 9.43 4.27
N ASP A 4 10.42 9.70 5.47
CA ASP A 4 10.72 8.89 6.65
C ASP A 4 9.57 7.95 7.01
N ASP A 5 9.91 6.95 7.81
CA ASP A 5 8.90 6.14 8.48
C ASP A 5 8.15 7.03 9.47
N LEU A 6 6.85 6.79 9.64
CA LEU A 6 6.00 7.57 10.54
C LEU A 6 5.53 6.70 11.69
N GLU A 7 5.43 7.29 12.87
CA GLU A 7 4.99 6.60 14.07
C GLU A 7 3.80 7.30 14.73
N THR A 8 2.88 6.51 15.25
CA THR A 8 1.77 6.99 16.07
C THR A 8 1.74 6.22 17.40
N LYS A 9 0.71 6.44 18.22
CA LYS A 9 0.54 5.66 19.46
C LYS A 9 0.42 4.15 19.21
N ARG A 10 -0.19 3.72 18.09
CA ARG A 10 -0.52 2.31 17.82
C ARG A 10 0.12 1.74 16.55
N LEU A 11 0.43 2.61 15.59
CA LEU A 11 0.87 2.23 14.26
C LEU A 11 2.31 2.65 14.00
N LEU A 12 2.98 1.83 13.22
CA LEU A 12 4.24 2.10 12.55
C LEU A 12 3.96 2.09 11.04
N LEU A 13 4.20 3.22 10.37
CA LEU A 13 4.11 3.34 8.93
C LEU A 13 5.52 3.22 8.37
N LYS A 14 5.87 2.05 7.85
CA LYS A 14 7.18 1.81 7.24
C LYS A 14 7.13 2.16 5.77
N LYS A 15 8.17 2.77 5.25
CA LYS A 15 8.35 2.91 3.79
C LYS A 15 8.09 1.59 3.09
N LEU A 16 7.34 1.66 1.99
CA LEU A 16 7.10 0.50 1.15
C LEU A 16 8.43 -0.13 0.71
N ALA A 17 8.56 -1.42 0.92
CA ALA A 17 9.71 -2.21 0.51
C ALA A 17 9.30 -3.28 -0.52
N TYR A 18 10.26 -3.74 -1.33
CA TYR A 18 10.00 -4.82 -2.30
C TYR A 18 9.45 -6.10 -1.64
N GLY A 19 9.91 -6.42 -0.44
CA GLY A 19 9.45 -7.58 0.32
C GLY A 19 7.99 -7.49 0.79
N ASP A 20 7.41 -6.29 0.84
CA ASP A 20 6.00 -6.12 1.24
C ASP A 20 5.04 -6.74 0.21
N ALA A 21 5.47 -6.90 -1.05
CA ALA A 21 4.65 -7.48 -2.11
C ALA A 21 4.04 -8.84 -1.74
N ILE A 22 4.77 -9.67 -0.99
CA ILE A 22 4.30 -10.99 -0.54
C ILE A 22 3.07 -10.86 0.37
N GLN A 23 3.16 -10.00 1.39
CA GLN A 23 2.06 -9.80 2.34
C GLN A 23 0.89 -9.03 1.69
N ILE A 24 1.18 -8.10 0.77
CA ILE A 24 0.15 -7.42 -0.03
C ILE A 24 -0.62 -8.45 -0.87
N GLN A 25 0.08 -9.35 -1.58
CA GLN A 25 -0.58 -10.39 -2.38
C GLN A 25 -1.48 -11.31 -1.54
N GLN A 26 -1.11 -11.54 -0.28
CA GLN A 26 -1.89 -12.39 0.63
C GLN A 26 -3.12 -11.66 1.22
N LYS A 27 -2.98 -10.37 1.58
CA LYS A 27 -3.98 -9.65 2.38
C LYS A 27 -4.84 -8.65 1.60
N PHE A 28 -4.40 -8.21 0.41
CA PHE A 28 -5.12 -7.23 -0.41
C PHE A 28 -6.28 -7.80 -1.25
N PRO A 29 -6.16 -8.97 -1.91
CA PRO A 29 -7.08 -9.38 -2.97
C PRO A 29 -8.38 -9.99 -2.43
N HIS A 30 -9.00 -9.34 -1.46
CA HIS A 30 -10.34 -9.68 -0.99
C HIS A 30 -11.37 -8.74 -1.60
N TRP A 31 -12.49 -9.29 -2.07
CA TRP A 31 -13.55 -8.48 -2.68
C TRP A 31 -14.07 -7.39 -1.75
N ASP A 32 -14.17 -7.68 -0.45
CA ASP A 32 -14.60 -6.71 0.57
C ASP A 32 -13.64 -5.54 0.78
N ILE A 33 -12.41 -5.65 0.31
CA ILE A 33 -11.43 -4.56 0.25
C ILE A 33 -11.53 -3.87 -1.11
N VAL A 34 -11.37 -4.63 -2.19
CA VAL A 34 -11.20 -4.10 -3.56
C VAL A 34 -12.42 -3.35 -4.07
N LYS A 35 -13.64 -3.75 -3.69
CA LYS A 35 -14.89 -3.15 -4.19
C LYS A 35 -15.05 -1.66 -3.88
N TYR A 36 -14.29 -1.13 -2.93
CA TYR A 36 -14.31 0.28 -2.54
C TYR A 36 -13.19 1.11 -3.18
N LEU A 37 -12.30 0.49 -3.96
CA LEU A 37 -11.14 1.16 -4.57
C LEU A 37 -11.45 1.62 -6.00
N ASP A 38 -10.64 2.56 -6.52
CA ASP A 38 -10.77 3.02 -7.90
C ASP A 38 -10.60 1.83 -8.86
N SER A 39 -11.67 1.46 -9.55
CA SER A 39 -11.71 0.34 -10.50
C SER A 39 -10.78 0.53 -11.71
N ARG A 40 -10.34 1.76 -11.97
CA ARG A 40 -9.31 2.04 -12.99
C ARG A 40 -7.90 1.77 -12.49
N ALA A 41 -7.70 1.73 -11.17
CA ALA A 41 -6.41 1.49 -10.53
C ALA A 41 -6.24 0.03 -10.09
N VAL A 42 -7.33 -0.64 -9.70
CA VAL A 42 -7.30 -2.01 -9.18
C VAL A 42 -8.10 -2.92 -10.10
N SER A 43 -7.40 -3.86 -10.74
CA SER A 43 -8.02 -4.90 -11.54
C SER A 43 -8.70 -5.94 -10.66
N TRP A 44 -9.89 -6.38 -11.07
CA TRP A 44 -10.58 -7.52 -10.48
C TRP A 44 -11.00 -8.51 -11.58
N PRO A 45 -10.72 -9.83 -11.45
CA PRO A 45 -9.97 -10.48 -10.38
C PRO A 45 -8.54 -9.94 -10.23
N TYR A 46 -8.03 -9.93 -8.99
CA TYR A 46 -6.67 -9.45 -8.75
C TYR A 46 -5.66 -10.48 -9.27
N PRO A 47 -4.67 -10.08 -10.09
CA PRO A 47 -3.70 -11.02 -10.65
C PRO A 47 -2.81 -11.68 -9.59
N ASP A 48 -2.31 -12.88 -9.89
CA ASP A 48 -1.42 -13.65 -8.99
C ASP A 48 -0.08 -12.93 -8.71
N ASP A 49 0.37 -12.08 -9.64
CA ASP A 49 1.55 -11.23 -9.53
C ASP A 49 1.20 -9.75 -9.29
N GLY A 50 -0.07 -9.45 -9.02
CA GLY A 50 -0.60 -8.09 -8.98
C GLY A 50 0.12 -7.19 -7.96
N ALA A 51 0.47 -7.73 -6.80
CA ALA A 51 1.18 -6.98 -5.76
C ALA A 51 2.64 -6.73 -6.14
N GLU A 52 3.31 -7.72 -6.72
CA GLU A 52 4.68 -7.56 -7.21
C GLU A 52 4.73 -6.52 -8.33
N TYR A 53 3.80 -6.59 -9.28
CA TYR A 53 3.64 -5.61 -10.34
C TYR A 53 3.39 -4.21 -9.77
N PHE A 54 2.41 -4.07 -8.87
CA PHE A 54 2.10 -2.79 -8.23
C PHE A 54 3.34 -2.20 -7.55
N VAL A 55 4.03 -2.97 -6.72
CA VAL A 55 5.21 -2.50 -5.99
C VAL A 55 6.31 -2.07 -6.99
N LYS A 56 6.71 -2.95 -7.91
CA LYS A 56 7.84 -2.72 -8.81
C LYS A 56 7.58 -1.72 -9.92
N LYS A 57 6.38 -1.72 -10.50
CA LYS A 57 6.06 -1.02 -11.75
C LYS A 57 5.20 0.22 -11.55
N VAL A 58 4.53 0.34 -10.40
CA VAL A 58 3.65 1.49 -10.11
C VAL A 58 4.19 2.31 -8.95
N ALA A 59 4.34 1.71 -7.77
CA ALA A 59 4.69 2.40 -6.54
C ALA A 59 6.13 2.94 -6.56
N PHE A 60 7.13 2.08 -6.81
CA PHE A 60 8.53 2.49 -6.81
C PHE A 60 8.85 3.57 -7.86
N PRO A 61 8.40 3.46 -9.13
CA PRO A 61 8.60 4.53 -10.11
C PRO A 61 7.97 5.86 -9.68
N ALA A 62 6.77 5.83 -9.10
CA ALA A 62 6.13 7.04 -8.60
C ALA A 62 6.91 7.67 -7.43
N ILE A 63 7.38 6.85 -6.48
CA ILE A 63 8.24 7.30 -5.36
C ILE A 63 9.54 7.91 -5.87
N GLN A 64 10.23 7.24 -6.81
CA GLN A 64 11.48 7.72 -7.39
C GLN A 64 11.31 9.06 -8.10
N SER A 65 10.19 9.23 -8.81
CA SER A 65 9.83 10.50 -9.46
C SER A 65 9.33 11.59 -8.50
N GLY A 66 9.19 11.30 -7.20
CA GLY A 66 8.66 12.23 -6.20
C GLY A 66 7.16 12.52 -6.35
N LYS A 67 6.41 11.63 -7.03
CA LYS A 67 4.97 11.76 -7.28
C LYS A 67 4.11 10.94 -6.32
N ALA A 68 4.72 10.14 -5.47
CA ALA A 68 4.03 9.36 -4.45
C ALA A 68 4.88 9.17 -3.20
N TRP A 69 4.22 9.04 -2.06
CA TRP A 69 4.78 8.67 -0.77
C TRP A 69 3.92 7.55 -0.21
N ILE A 70 4.49 6.35 -0.08
CA ILE A 70 3.71 5.15 0.21
C ILE A 70 4.35 4.41 1.38
N TRP A 71 3.51 4.07 2.35
CA TRP A 71 3.88 3.31 3.52
C TRP A 71 3.05 2.03 3.65
N SER A 72 3.69 0.96 4.09
CA SER A 72 2.98 -0.17 4.69
C SER A 72 2.51 0.21 6.10
N ILE A 73 1.29 -0.17 6.45
CA ILE A 73 0.70 0.05 7.77
C ILE A 73 0.96 -1.18 8.62
N ARG A 74 1.58 -1.01 9.79
CA ARG A 74 1.93 -2.09 10.72
C ARG A 74 1.50 -1.71 12.13
N VAL A 75 1.11 -2.69 12.94
CA VAL A 75 0.85 -2.47 14.37
C VAL A 75 2.18 -2.45 15.11
N LYS A 76 2.39 -1.50 16.03
CA LYS A 76 3.67 -1.37 16.75
C LYS A 76 4.11 -2.64 17.49
N ASN A 77 3.15 -3.41 18.02
CA ASN A 77 3.43 -4.65 18.72
C ASN A 77 3.74 -5.84 17.80
N HIS A 78 3.42 -5.71 16.50
CA HIS A 78 3.67 -6.73 15.47
C HIS A 78 4.26 -6.05 14.21
N PRO A 79 5.46 -5.46 14.31
CA PRO A 79 5.99 -4.60 13.25
C PRO A 79 6.38 -5.36 11.98
N ASP A 80 6.45 -6.69 12.01
CA ASP A 80 6.75 -7.52 10.84
C ASP A 80 5.51 -7.84 10.00
N GLU A 81 4.31 -7.66 10.56
CA GLU A 81 3.04 -7.90 9.89
C GLU A 81 2.47 -6.62 9.28
N LEU A 82 2.30 -6.64 7.96
CA LEU A 82 1.58 -5.61 7.21
C LEU A 82 0.07 -5.84 7.38
N ILE A 83 -0.63 -4.81 7.83
CA ILE A 83 -2.09 -4.82 7.99
C ILE A 83 -2.80 -3.91 6.98
N GLY A 84 -2.04 -3.25 6.11
CA GLY A 84 -2.58 -2.37 5.08
C GLY A 84 -1.49 -1.52 4.42
N MET A 85 -1.94 -0.56 3.64
CA MET A 85 -1.07 0.39 2.96
C MET A 85 -1.75 1.75 2.88
N ILE A 86 -0.96 2.81 3.01
CA ILE A 86 -1.42 4.19 2.81
C ILE A 86 -0.47 4.90 1.86
N GLY A 87 -1.05 5.63 0.90
CA GLY A 87 -0.31 6.39 -0.10
C GLY A 87 -0.83 7.82 -0.20
N LEU A 88 0.10 8.76 -0.31
CA LEU A 88 -0.14 10.11 -0.78
C LEU A 88 0.40 10.22 -2.21
N TYR A 89 -0.34 10.90 -3.08
CA TYR A 89 -0.06 11.03 -4.49
C TYR A 89 -0.11 12.50 -4.91
N ASP A 90 0.82 12.90 -5.76
CA ASP A 90 0.79 14.19 -6.44
C ASP A 90 -0.22 14.15 -7.60
N LYS A 91 -1.50 14.08 -7.25
CA LYS A 91 -2.64 14.03 -8.18
C LYS A 91 -3.81 14.82 -7.62
N PRO A 92 -4.38 15.80 -8.35
CA PRO A 92 -5.61 16.47 -7.97
C PRO A 92 -6.75 15.46 -7.76
N ASP A 93 -7.59 15.70 -6.75
CA ASP A 93 -8.82 14.96 -6.40
C ASP A 93 -8.68 13.46 -6.08
N ASN A 94 -7.51 12.86 -6.28
CA ASN A 94 -7.17 11.49 -5.91
C ASN A 94 -5.76 11.44 -5.28
N ASN A 95 -5.52 12.37 -4.35
CA ASN A 95 -4.21 12.62 -3.75
C ASN A 95 -3.87 11.69 -2.58
N ARG A 96 -4.80 10.83 -2.17
CA ARG A 96 -4.62 9.91 -1.04
C ARG A 96 -5.46 8.67 -1.21
N GLY A 97 -4.93 7.55 -0.76
CA GLY A 97 -5.65 6.28 -0.73
C GLY A 97 -5.07 5.37 0.33
N PHE A 98 -5.90 4.48 0.85
CA PHE A 98 -5.45 3.44 1.76
C PHE A 98 -6.33 2.20 1.63
N TRP A 99 -5.83 1.09 2.16
CA TRP A 99 -6.62 -0.11 2.43
C TRP A 99 -6.11 -0.76 3.70
N LEU A 100 -6.98 -1.54 4.35
CA LEU A 100 -6.67 -2.37 5.50
C LEU A 100 -7.08 -3.81 5.20
N SER A 101 -6.32 -4.77 5.72
CA SER A 101 -6.68 -6.19 5.69
C SER A 101 -7.97 -6.43 6.51
N LEU A 102 -8.75 -7.45 6.16
CA LEU A 102 -10.07 -7.74 6.74
C LEU A 102 -10.13 -7.86 8.28
N GLU A 103 -9.00 -8.15 8.90
CA GLU A 103 -8.88 -8.36 10.35
C GLU A 103 -8.89 -7.05 11.18
N TYR A 104 -8.86 -5.87 10.53
CA TYR A 104 -8.67 -4.55 11.14
C TYR A 104 -9.61 -3.47 10.62
#